data_AF-A0A1H1E942-F1
#
_entry.id   AF-A0A1H1E942-F1
#
_cell.length_a   1.000
_cell.length_b   1.000
_cell.length_c   1.000
_cell.angle_alpha   90.00
_cell.angle_beta   90.00
_cell.angle_gamma   90.00
#
_symmetry.space_group_name_H-M   'P 1'
#
loop_
_entity.id
_entity.type
_entity.pdbx_description
1 polymer ?
#
loop_
_entity_poly.entity_id
_entity_poly.type
_entity_poly.pdbx_seq_one_letter_code
_entity_poly.pdbx_strand_id
1 'polypeptide(L)'
;MNDRKPLMIPMTRREALKTASALLGGALIVPAVLTGCAPEDQKAAPKGLRLDDEALLGHIADTLLPTTAASPGAAAAGVGATMFMLLSECQPVEVQQRVADGLQELRAACRARGVAGFDAMTQGQREQLLGEIDAAAQQAGDKHWFAVARGLALHSYFTSEIGMTQATRFVLVPGRWEGCVPLEAGQPAWG
;
A
#
# COMPACT_ATOMS: atom_id res chain seq x y z
N MET A 1 4.69 70.69 -44.43
CA MET A 1 4.00 69.38 -44.39
C MET A 1 4.91 68.45 -43.60
N ASN A 2 4.58 68.20 -42.33
CA ASN A 2 5.50 67.61 -41.35
C ASN A 2 5.45 66.08 -41.45
N ASP A 3 6.57 65.46 -41.82
CA ASP A 3 6.77 64.02 -41.90
C ASP A 3 6.58 63.35 -40.53
N ARG A 4 5.61 62.43 -40.42
CA ARG A 4 5.57 61.43 -39.35
C ARG A 4 5.72 60.05 -39.98
N LYS A 5 6.96 59.56 -40.02
CA LYS A 5 7.28 58.14 -40.26
C LYS A 5 6.93 57.36 -38.98
N PRO A 6 6.12 56.28 -39.04
CA PRO A 6 5.86 55.45 -37.87
C PRO A 6 7.11 54.64 -37.50
N LEU A 7 7.48 54.67 -36.22
CA LEU A 7 8.60 53.94 -35.64
C LEU A 7 8.21 52.46 -35.47
N MET A 8 8.48 51.63 -36.46
CA MET A 8 8.43 50.18 -36.33
C MET A 8 9.81 49.70 -35.87
N ILE A 9 9.99 49.48 -34.57
CA ILE A 9 11.24 48.92 -34.03
C ILE A 9 11.32 47.46 -34.49
N PRO A 10 12.38 47.03 -35.20
CA PRO A 10 12.49 45.66 -35.68
C PRO A 10 12.75 44.72 -34.49
N MET A 11 11.77 43.87 -34.15
CA MET A 11 11.94 42.84 -33.12
C MET A 11 12.84 41.72 -33.63
N THR A 12 13.85 41.34 -32.84
CA THR A 12 14.65 40.15 -33.13
C THR A 12 13.90 38.89 -32.70
N ARG A 13 14.20 37.73 -33.33
CA ARG A 13 13.58 36.44 -32.98
C ARG A 13 13.69 36.12 -31.48
N ARG A 14 14.79 36.53 -30.84
CA ARG A 14 15.02 36.36 -29.40
C ARG A 14 14.06 37.20 -28.56
N GLU A 15 13.78 38.42 -28.97
CA GLU A 15 12.84 39.30 -28.26
C GLU A 15 11.42 38.76 -28.41
N ALA A 16 11.01 38.32 -29.61
CA ALA A 16 9.70 37.68 -29.81
C ALA A 16 9.53 36.40 -28.96
N LEU A 17 10.57 35.57 -28.82
CA LEU A 17 10.52 34.38 -27.95
C LEU A 17 10.40 34.74 -26.47
N LYS A 18 11.07 35.81 -26.01
CA LYS A 18 10.93 36.30 -24.62
C LYS A 18 9.54 36.87 -24.36
N THR A 19 8.97 37.63 -25.29
CA THR A 19 7.60 38.16 -25.13
C THR A 19 6.56 37.04 -25.19
N ALA A 20 6.75 36.05 -26.07
CA ALA A 20 5.86 34.89 -26.17
C ALA A 20 5.91 34.01 -24.90
N SER A 21 7.10 33.79 -24.32
CA SER A 21 7.24 33.04 -23.06
C SER A 21 6.71 33.79 -21.84
N ALA A 22 6.79 35.12 -21.81
CA ALA A 22 6.15 35.93 -20.77
C ALA A 22 4.60 35.90 -20.83
N LEU A 23 4.02 35.78 -22.03
CA LEU A 23 2.56 35.69 -22.22
C LEU A 23 1.99 34.28 -22.00
N LEU A 24 2.80 33.23 -22.19
CA LEU A 24 2.39 31.83 -21.94
C LEU A 24 2.75 31.31 -20.53
N GLY A 25 3.78 31.87 -19.89
CA GLY A 25 4.27 31.43 -18.58
C GLY A 25 3.51 31.99 -17.38
N GLY A 26 2.60 32.95 -17.57
CA GLY A 26 1.93 33.68 -16.48
C GLY A 26 0.56 33.14 -16.01
N ALA A 27 0.03 32.08 -16.62
CA ALA A 27 -1.36 31.65 -16.39
C ALA A 27 -1.54 30.16 -16.04
N LEU A 28 -0.47 29.39 -15.81
CA LEU A 28 -0.57 27.95 -15.53
C LEU A 28 -0.12 27.53 -14.11
N ILE A 29 0.09 28.49 -13.21
CA ILE A 29 0.23 28.18 -11.79
C ILE A 29 -1.07 28.64 -11.14
N VAL A 30 -1.74 27.71 -10.45
CA VAL A 30 -3.05 27.82 -9.78
C VAL A 30 -4.26 27.44 -10.66
N PRO A 31 -4.39 26.14 -11.00
CA PRO A 31 -5.45 25.43 -10.27
C PRO A 31 -5.03 24.08 -9.68
N ALA A 32 -3.76 23.64 -9.78
CA ALA A 32 -3.33 22.40 -9.12
C ALA A 32 -3.31 22.49 -7.58
N VAL A 33 -3.15 23.70 -7.02
CA VAL A 33 -3.21 23.93 -5.57
C VAL A 33 -4.66 24.01 -5.04
N LEU A 34 -5.64 24.28 -5.91
CA LEU A 34 -7.06 24.35 -5.50
C LEU A 34 -7.82 23.05 -5.75
N THR A 35 -7.35 22.18 -6.63
CA THR A 35 -7.89 20.81 -6.76
C THR A 35 -7.48 19.89 -5.60
N GLY A 36 -6.49 20.27 -4.78
CA GLY A 36 -6.16 19.54 -3.54
C GLY A 36 -7.09 19.86 -2.36
N CYS A 37 -7.98 20.84 -2.49
CA CYS A 37 -8.98 21.21 -1.48
C CYS A 37 -10.42 21.10 -2.00
N ALA A 38 -10.63 20.63 -3.24
CA ALA A 38 -11.92 20.08 -3.57
C ALA A 38 -12.09 18.83 -2.70
N PRO A 39 -13.21 18.67 -1.96
CA PRO A 39 -13.57 17.33 -1.55
C PRO A 39 -13.69 16.57 -2.87
N GLU A 40 -12.73 15.69 -3.17
CA GLU A 40 -13.07 14.51 -3.95
C GLU A 40 -14.39 14.03 -3.33
N ASP A 41 -15.41 13.76 -4.17
CA ASP A 41 -16.60 13.05 -3.71
C ASP A 41 -16.09 11.98 -2.78
N GLN A 42 -16.28 12.17 -1.47
CA GLN A 42 -15.65 11.32 -0.48
C GLN A 42 -16.24 9.98 -0.79
N LYS A 43 -15.49 9.14 -1.52
CA LYS A 43 -15.77 7.73 -1.71
C LYS A 43 -16.04 7.30 -0.28
N ALA A 44 -17.31 7.03 0.02
CA ALA A 44 -17.76 6.88 1.39
C ALA A 44 -16.73 6.00 2.08
N ALA A 45 -16.15 6.49 3.19
CA ALA A 45 -15.04 5.79 3.83
C ALA A 45 -15.40 4.29 3.87
N PRO A 46 -14.54 3.41 3.36
CA PRO A 46 -14.86 1.98 3.25
C PRO A 46 -15.46 1.53 4.59
N LYS A 47 -16.68 0.97 4.56
CA LYS A 47 -17.55 1.02 5.75
C LYS A 47 -16.84 0.40 6.96
N GLY A 48 -16.64 1.24 7.98
CA GLY A 48 -16.03 0.86 9.26
C GLY A 48 -14.50 1.01 9.34
N LEU A 49 -13.78 1.08 8.21
CA LEU A 49 -12.33 1.26 8.22
C LEU A 49 -11.94 2.70 8.56
N ARG A 50 -10.88 2.83 9.34
CA ARG A 50 -10.29 4.08 9.80
C ARG A 50 -9.01 4.37 9.03
N LEU A 51 -8.63 5.64 8.97
CA LEU A 51 -7.36 6.06 8.35
C LEU A 51 -6.13 5.43 9.01
N ASP A 52 -6.19 5.16 10.32
CA ASP A 52 -5.10 4.48 11.05
C ASP A 52 -5.10 2.96 10.90
N ASP A 53 -6.08 2.36 10.20
CA ASP A 53 -6.10 0.91 9.94
C ASP A 53 -5.01 0.48 8.96
N GLU A 54 -4.56 1.33 8.03
CA GLU A 54 -3.44 1.01 7.13
C GLU A 54 -2.17 0.69 7.92
N ALA A 55 -1.81 1.55 8.88
CA ALA A 55 -0.64 1.35 9.72
C ALA A 55 -0.77 0.07 10.57
N LEU A 56 -1.96 -0.19 11.12
CA LEU A 56 -2.22 -1.40 11.90
C LEU A 56 -2.12 -2.67 11.03
N LEU A 57 -2.68 -2.66 9.82
CA LEU A 57 -2.55 -3.76 8.85
C LEU A 57 -1.09 -3.95 8.45
N GLY A 58 -0.33 -2.87 8.29
CA GLY A 58 1.12 -2.90 8.06
C GLY A 58 1.88 -3.61 9.19
N HIS A 59 1.58 -3.29 10.45
CA HIS A 59 2.20 -3.98 11.59
C HIS A 59 1.80 -5.46 11.70
N ILE A 60 0.55 -5.80 11.38
CA ILE A 60 0.09 -7.19 11.30
C ILE A 60 0.89 -7.94 10.22
N ALA A 61 1.00 -7.36 9.02
CA ALA A 61 1.73 -7.96 7.91
C ALA A 61 3.22 -8.13 8.22
N ASP A 62 3.86 -7.13 8.81
CA ASP A 62 5.27 -7.17 9.21
C ASP A 62 5.52 -8.21 10.32
N THR A 63 4.54 -8.44 11.19
CA THR A 63 4.61 -9.52 12.18
C THR A 63 4.52 -10.89 11.50
N LEU A 64 3.66 -11.04 10.49
CA LEU A 64 3.46 -12.29 9.75
C LEU A 64 4.64 -12.63 8.82
N LEU A 65 5.25 -11.61 8.22
CA LEU A 65 6.28 -11.70 7.20
C LEU A 65 7.42 -10.75 7.56
N PRO A 66 8.16 -11.02 8.66
CA PRO A 66 9.24 -10.15 9.10
C PRO A 66 10.42 -10.21 8.12
N THR A 67 11.28 -9.19 8.19
CA THR A 67 12.56 -9.25 7.47
C THR A 67 13.40 -10.42 8.00
N THR A 68 13.92 -11.22 7.08
CA THR A 68 14.81 -12.35 7.38
C THR A 68 16.17 -12.14 6.74
N ALA A 69 17.12 -13.03 7.02
CA ALA A 69 18.40 -13.02 6.32
C ALA A 69 18.26 -13.29 4.81
N ALA A 70 17.18 -13.96 4.39
CA ALA A 70 16.96 -14.35 2.99
C ALA A 70 16.19 -13.31 2.18
N SER A 71 15.31 -12.52 2.81
CA SER A 71 14.48 -11.52 2.12
C SER A 71 14.01 -10.37 3.02
N PRO A 72 13.83 -9.15 2.47
CA PRO A 72 13.14 -8.06 3.13
C PRO A 72 11.67 -8.40 3.43
N GLY A 73 11.15 -7.94 4.57
CA GLY A 73 9.80 -8.25 5.03
C GLY A 73 8.67 -7.43 4.42
N ALA A 74 7.45 -7.67 4.90
CA ALA A 74 6.23 -7.02 4.42
C ALA A 74 6.24 -5.50 4.49
N ALA A 75 6.89 -4.90 5.48
CA ALA A 75 7.05 -3.45 5.54
C ALA A 75 7.84 -2.90 4.34
N ALA A 76 8.95 -3.55 3.99
CA ALA A 76 9.77 -3.15 2.83
C ALA A 76 9.03 -3.36 1.50
N ALA A 77 8.13 -4.35 1.45
CA ALA A 77 7.31 -4.65 0.29
C ALA A 77 6.04 -3.78 0.16
N GLY A 78 5.82 -2.81 1.07
CA GLY A 78 4.65 -1.93 1.01
C GLY A 78 3.31 -2.64 1.23
N VAL A 79 3.32 -3.76 1.97
CA VAL A 79 2.15 -4.63 2.11
C VAL A 79 0.99 -3.94 2.81
N GLY A 80 1.24 -3.10 3.82
CA GLY A 80 0.17 -2.41 4.56
C GLY A 80 -0.75 -1.56 3.67
N ALA A 81 -0.15 -0.73 2.81
CA ALA A 81 -0.88 0.10 1.86
C ALA A 81 -1.67 -0.74 0.84
N THR A 82 -1.06 -1.80 0.31
CA THR A 82 -1.72 -2.73 -0.63
C THR A 82 -2.89 -3.45 0.04
N MET A 83 -2.73 -3.92 1.28
CA MET A 83 -3.81 -4.55 2.03
C MET A 83 -4.98 -3.59 2.25
N PHE A 84 -4.71 -2.34 2.64
CA PHE A 84 -5.75 -1.34 2.85
C PHE A 84 -6.51 -1.03 1.55
N MET A 85 -5.79 -0.86 0.43
CA MET A 85 -6.39 -0.67 -0.89
C MET A 85 -7.25 -1.89 -1.30
N LEU A 86 -6.70 -3.11 -1.24
CA LEU A 86 -7.44 -4.32 -1.62
C LEU A 86 -8.67 -4.55 -0.75
N LEU A 87 -8.56 -4.27 0.56
CA LEU A 87 -9.68 -4.37 1.48
C LEU A 87 -10.76 -3.33 1.16
N SER A 88 -10.37 -2.07 0.96
CA SER A 88 -11.31 -0.97 0.73
C SER A 88 -11.98 -1.00 -0.65
N GLU A 89 -11.27 -1.45 -1.68
CA GLU A 89 -11.72 -1.36 -3.06
C GLU A 89 -12.20 -2.69 -3.66
N CYS A 90 -11.69 -3.82 -3.17
CA CYS A 90 -11.97 -5.13 -3.79
C CYS A 90 -12.83 -6.07 -2.92
N GLN A 91 -13.00 -5.79 -1.62
CA GLN A 91 -13.79 -6.65 -0.74
C GLN A 91 -15.26 -6.22 -0.66
N PRO A 92 -16.21 -7.16 -0.55
CA PRO A 92 -17.60 -6.84 -0.23
C PRO A 92 -17.71 -6.05 1.07
N VAL A 93 -18.71 -5.18 1.16
CA VAL A 93 -18.93 -4.29 2.31
C VAL A 93 -19.06 -5.07 3.63
N GLU A 94 -19.63 -6.27 3.59
CA GLU A 94 -19.77 -7.16 4.75
C GLU A 94 -18.40 -7.66 5.25
N VAL A 95 -17.45 -7.86 4.33
CA VAL A 95 -16.08 -8.26 4.66
C VAL A 95 -15.30 -7.05 5.17
N GLN A 96 -15.46 -5.87 4.56
CA GLN A 96 -14.86 -4.63 5.04
C GLN A 96 -15.23 -4.35 6.51
N GLN A 97 -16.53 -4.41 6.81
CA GLN A 97 -17.04 -4.20 8.17
C GLN A 97 -16.49 -5.25 9.15
N ARG A 98 -16.50 -6.53 8.75
CA ARG A 98 -15.96 -7.61 9.59
C ARG A 98 -14.49 -7.40 9.92
N VAL A 99 -13.68 -6.97 8.96
CA VAL A 99 -12.26 -6.68 9.21
C VAL A 99 -12.12 -5.45 10.09
N ALA A 100 -12.88 -4.39 9.84
CA ALA A 100 -12.88 -3.20 10.70
C ALA A 100 -13.22 -3.54 12.16
N ASP A 101 -14.25 -4.36 12.39
CA ASP A 101 -14.65 -4.82 13.73
C ASP A 101 -13.52 -5.63 14.39
N GLY A 102 -12.91 -6.54 13.65
CA GLY A 102 -11.75 -7.30 14.10
C GLY A 102 -10.53 -6.45 14.45
N LEU A 103 -10.26 -5.39 13.70
CA LEU A 103 -9.21 -4.42 14.02
C LEU A 103 -9.55 -3.60 15.27
N GLN A 104 -10.82 -3.37 15.59
CA GLN A 104 -11.22 -2.79 16.88
C GLN A 104 -11.05 -3.77 18.04
N GLU A 105 -11.39 -5.04 17.83
CA GLU A 105 -11.16 -6.12 18.81
C GLU A 105 -9.67 -6.27 19.13
N LEU A 106 -8.79 -6.23 18.12
CA LEU A 106 -7.35 -6.27 18.31
C LEU A 106 -6.87 -5.09 19.17
N ARG A 107 -7.33 -3.87 18.88
CA ARG A 107 -7.01 -2.70 19.71
C ARG A 107 -7.52 -2.85 21.14
N ALA A 108 -8.69 -3.45 21.34
CA ALA A 108 -9.22 -3.74 22.66
C ALA A 108 -8.37 -4.77 23.41
N ALA A 109 -7.91 -5.82 22.72
CA ALA A 109 -7.00 -6.83 23.27
C ALA A 109 -5.67 -6.22 23.71
N CYS A 110 -5.10 -5.28 22.93
CA CYS A 110 -3.93 -4.50 23.32
C CYS A 110 -4.19 -3.73 24.64
N ARG A 111 -5.30 -2.99 24.73
CA ARG A 111 -5.65 -2.25 25.96
C ARG A 111 -5.85 -3.16 27.17
N ALA A 112 -6.49 -4.31 26.98
CA ALA A 112 -6.69 -5.31 28.03
C ALA A 112 -5.37 -5.90 28.57
N ARG A 113 -4.33 -5.92 27.72
CA ARG A 113 -2.96 -6.31 28.09
C ARG A 113 -2.13 -5.14 28.66
N GLY A 114 -2.74 -3.96 28.85
CA GLY A 114 -2.08 -2.78 29.40
C GLY A 114 -1.09 -2.09 28.46
N VAL A 115 -1.16 -2.35 27.15
CA VAL A 115 -0.32 -1.70 26.14
C VAL A 115 -1.11 -0.66 25.34
N ALA A 116 -0.45 0.41 24.90
CA ALA A 116 -1.08 1.53 24.21
C ALA A 116 -1.66 1.14 22.83
N GLY A 117 -1.02 0.20 22.15
CA GLY A 117 -1.37 -0.26 20.81
C GLY A 117 -0.54 -1.47 20.40
N PHE A 118 -0.86 -2.01 19.23
CA PHE A 118 -0.16 -3.17 18.66
C PHE A 118 1.29 -2.82 18.26
N ASP A 119 1.50 -1.59 17.79
CA ASP A 119 2.79 -0.99 17.48
C ASP A 119 3.72 -0.91 18.71
N ALA A 120 3.17 -0.72 19.91
CA ALA A 120 3.93 -0.66 21.16
C ALA A 120 4.36 -2.05 21.71
N MET A 121 3.88 -3.14 21.11
CA MET A 121 4.23 -4.51 21.52
C MET A 121 5.57 -4.95 20.89
N THR A 122 6.32 -5.79 21.60
CA THR A 122 7.50 -6.46 21.03
C THR A 122 7.08 -7.49 19.98
N GLN A 123 8.01 -7.88 19.10
CA GLN A 123 7.75 -8.91 18.08
C GLN A 123 7.14 -10.19 18.68
N GLY A 124 7.75 -10.75 19.72
CA GLY A 124 7.24 -11.96 20.37
C GLY A 124 5.85 -11.78 21.01
N GLN A 125 5.54 -10.59 21.53
CA GLN A 125 4.19 -10.29 22.05
C GLN A 125 3.15 -10.21 20.92
N ARG A 126 3.52 -9.61 19.78
CA ARG A 126 2.65 -9.55 18.59
C ARG A 126 2.40 -10.95 18.03
N GLU A 127 3.44 -11.76 17.89
CA GLU A 127 3.35 -13.16 17.44
C GLU A 127 2.45 -13.98 18.36
N GLN A 128 2.61 -13.85 19.68
CA GLN A 128 1.75 -14.54 20.64
C GLN A 128 0.28 -14.14 20.46
N LEU A 129 -0.01 -12.84 20.39
CA LEU A 129 -1.38 -12.34 20.25
C LEU A 129 -2.00 -12.77 18.91
N LEU A 130 -1.26 -12.64 17.80
CA LEU A 130 -1.74 -13.10 16.50
C LEU A 130 -1.91 -14.63 16.45
N GLY A 131 -1.08 -15.39 17.18
CA GLY A 131 -1.24 -16.85 17.30
C GLY A 131 -2.52 -17.25 18.03
N GLU A 132 -2.89 -16.54 19.11
CA GLU A 132 -4.16 -16.74 19.81
C GLU A 132 -5.36 -16.43 18.88
N ILE A 133 -5.26 -15.35 18.09
CA ILE A 133 -6.28 -14.94 17.12
C ILE A 133 -6.38 -15.93 15.96
N ASP A 134 -5.24 -16.43 15.46
CA ASP A 134 -5.21 -17.43 14.37
C ASP A 134 -5.84 -18.75 14.80
N ALA A 135 -5.63 -19.18 16.04
CA ALA A 135 -6.28 -20.38 16.57
C ALA A 135 -7.81 -20.27 16.55
N ALA A 136 -8.37 -19.09 16.87
CA ALA A 136 -9.80 -18.82 16.73
C ALA A 136 -10.22 -18.77 15.25
N ALA A 137 -9.39 -18.15 14.39
CA ALA A 137 -9.65 -18.05 12.97
C ALA A 137 -9.70 -19.41 12.27
N GLN A 138 -8.83 -20.35 12.63
CA GLN A 138 -8.80 -21.71 12.07
C GLN A 138 -10.10 -22.49 12.32
N GLN A 139 -10.81 -22.21 13.41
CA GLN A 139 -12.12 -22.83 13.70
C GLN A 139 -13.26 -22.22 12.88
N ALA A 140 -13.20 -20.91 12.64
CA ALA A 140 -14.25 -20.16 11.93
C ALA A 140 -14.03 -20.08 10.41
N GLY A 141 -12.81 -20.35 9.93
CA GLY A 141 -12.41 -20.24 8.52
C GLY A 141 -12.52 -18.80 7.99
N ASP A 142 -12.90 -18.66 6.73
CA ASP A 142 -13.05 -17.35 6.04
C ASP A 142 -14.11 -16.43 6.66
N LYS A 143 -14.90 -16.94 7.62
CA LYS A 143 -15.83 -16.12 8.40
C LYS A 143 -15.13 -15.29 9.47
N HIS A 144 -13.86 -15.59 9.79
CA HIS A 144 -13.08 -14.82 10.75
C HIS A 144 -12.33 -13.68 10.07
N TRP A 145 -12.28 -12.51 10.71
CA TRP A 145 -11.60 -11.33 10.16
C TRP A 145 -10.11 -11.57 9.89
N PHE A 146 -9.44 -12.28 10.79
CA PHE A 146 -8.00 -12.53 10.69
C PHE A 146 -7.65 -13.47 9.53
N ALA A 147 -8.52 -14.41 9.17
CA ALA A 147 -8.31 -15.26 7.99
C ALA A 147 -8.24 -14.39 6.71
N VAL A 148 -9.13 -13.40 6.60
CA VAL A 148 -9.13 -12.42 5.50
C VAL A 148 -7.87 -11.57 5.53
N ALA A 149 -7.54 -10.96 6.67
CA ALA A 149 -6.36 -10.11 6.81
C ALA A 149 -5.05 -10.86 6.50
N ARG A 150 -4.90 -12.09 7.02
CA ARG A 150 -3.75 -12.96 6.74
C ARG A 150 -3.67 -13.33 5.26
N GLY A 151 -4.80 -13.68 4.64
CA GLY A 151 -4.87 -13.95 3.21
C GLY A 151 -4.43 -12.75 2.37
N LEU A 152 -4.90 -11.54 2.71
CA LEU A 152 -4.50 -10.31 2.05
C LEU A 152 -3.02 -9.98 2.25
N ALA A 153 -2.46 -10.23 3.44
CA ALA A 153 -1.04 -10.00 3.71
C ALA A 153 -0.16 -10.91 2.84
N LEU A 154 -0.49 -12.21 2.80
CA LEU A 154 0.22 -13.19 1.97
C LEU A 154 0.10 -12.86 0.49
N HIS A 155 -1.12 -12.58 0.02
CA HIS A 155 -1.36 -12.19 -1.37
C HIS A 155 -0.53 -10.96 -1.74
N SER A 156 -0.66 -9.88 -0.98
CA SER A 156 0.03 -8.61 -1.25
C SER A 156 1.55 -8.78 -1.27
N TYR A 157 2.11 -9.57 -0.35
CA TYR A 157 3.55 -9.81 -0.31
C TYR A 157 4.03 -10.66 -1.49
N PHE A 158 3.40 -11.80 -1.76
CA PHE A 158 3.83 -12.70 -2.83
C PHE A 158 3.47 -12.21 -4.24
N THR A 159 2.68 -11.14 -4.39
CA THR A 159 2.53 -10.41 -5.66
C THR A 159 3.47 -9.21 -5.80
N SER A 160 4.24 -8.88 -4.76
CA SER A 160 5.23 -7.81 -4.81
C SER A 160 6.52 -8.29 -5.47
N GLU A 161 7.33 -7.35 -5.97
CA GLU A 161 8.66 -7.65 -6.51
C GLU A 161 9.55 -8.33 -5.46
N ILE A 162 9.52 -7.88 -4.20
CA ILE A 162 10.31 -8.46 -3.11
C ILE A 162 9.89 -9.90 -2.84
N GLY A 163 8.59 -10.16 -2.65
CA GLY A 163 8.08 -11.49 -2.39
C GLY A 163 8.37 -12.47 -3.53
N MET A 164 8.22 -12.02 -4.77
CA MET A 164 8.41 -12.85 -5.96
C MET A 164 9.89 -13.10 -6.28
N THR A 165 10.73 -12.06 -6.27
CA THR A 165 12.12 -12.16 -6.77
C THR A 165 13.15 -12.46 -5.69
N GLN A 166 12.86 -12.16 -4.43
CA GLN A 166 13.81 -12.32 -3.31
C GLN A 166 13.36 -13.38 -2.31
N ALA A 167 12.06 -13.48 -2.00
CA ALA A 167 11.56 -14.50 -1.08
C ALA A 167 11.30 -15.87 -1.74
N THR A 168 11.11 -15.90 -3.06
CA THR A 168 10.91 -17.12 -3.85
C THR A 168 11.95 -17.27 -4.97
N ARG A 169 12.06 -18.49 -5.51
CA ARG A 169 12.86 -18.75 -6.71
C ARG A 169 12.11 -18.27 -7.94
N PHE A 170 12.33 -17.02 -8.31
CA PHE A 170 11.78 -16.45 -9.54
C PHE A 170 12.51 -16.99 -10.78
N VAL A 171 11.74 -17.44 -11.77
CA VAL A 171 12.24 -17.77 -13.11
C VAL A 171 11.44 -16.96 -14.11
N LEU A 172 12.09 -15.96 -14.72
CA LEU A 172 11.44 -15.03 -15.65
C LEU A 172 10.77 -15.74 -16.84
N VAL A 173 11.41 -16.79 -17.36
CA VAL A 173 10.88 -17.58 -18.48
C VAL A 173 10.91 -19.05 -18.08
N PRO A 174 9.78 -19.63 -17.64
CA PRO A 174 9.75 -21.05 -17.32
C PRO A 174 10.01 -21.86 -18.60
N GLY A 175 10.99 -22.74 -18.53
CA GLY A 175 11.34 -23.64 -19.62
C GLY A 175 10.38 -24.83 -19.70
N ARG A 176 10.92 -26.01 -20.01
CA ARG A 176 10.16 -27.26 -19.98
C ARG A 176 9.59 -27.48 -18.58
N TRP A 177 8.32 -27.89 -18.50
CA TRP A 177 7.72 -28.31 -17.23
C TRP A 177 8.38 -29.61 -16.72
N GLU A 178 8.78 -29.60 -15.45
CA GLU A 178 9.35 -30.75 -14.75
C GLU A 178 8.52 -31.03 -13.50
N GLY A 179 7.71 -32.09 -13.54
CA GLY A 179 6.78 -32.40 -12.46
C GLY A 179 7.43 -32.87 -11.16
N CYS A 180 8.71 -33.26 -11.19
CA CYS A 180 9.46 -33.68 -10.02
C CYS A 180 10.89 -33.16 -10.13
N VAL A 181 11.26 -32.24 -9.24
CA VAL A 181 12.62 -31.72 -9.08
C VAL A 181 13.06 -31.98 -7.64
N PRO A 182 14.31 -32.40 -7.39
CA PRO A 182 14.83 -32.56 -6.04
C PRO A 182 14.73 -31.23 -5.27
N LEU A 183 14.22 -31.29 -4.04
CA LEU A 183 14.20 -30.14 -3.13
C LEU A 183 15.45 -30.16 -2.26
N GLU A 184 16.33 -29.19 -2.44
CA GLU A 184 17.51 -29.04 -1.59
C GLU A 184 17.14 -28.47 -0.22
N ALA A 185 17.88 -28.84 0.82
CA ALA A 185 17.65 -28.32 2.16
C ALA A 185 17.87 -26.80 2.20
N GLY A 186 16.88 -26.05 2.67
CA GLY A 186 16.92 -24.58 2.71
C GLY A 186 16.62 -23.90 1.38
N GLN A 187 16.25 -24.66 0.34
CA GLN A 187 15.83 -24.08 -0.93
C GLN A 187 14.50 -23.31 -0.77
N PRO A 188 14.41 -22.05 -1.24
CA PRO A 188 13.16 -21.30 -1.24
C PRO A 188 12.09 -21.95 -2.12
N ALA A 189 10.83 -21.67 -1.83
CA ALA A 189 9.70 -22.06 -2.68
C ALA A 189 9.80 -21.40 -4.06
N TRP A 190 9.18 -22.02 -5.06
CA TRP A 190 9.05 -21.44 -6.40
C TRP A 190 7.94 -20.38 -6.40
N GLY A 191 8.20 -19.26 -7.09
CA GLY A 191 7.27 -18.15 -7.28
C GLY A 191 6.70 -18.11 -8.69
#